data_AF-A0A1K2HS50-F1
#
_entry.id   AF-A0A1K2HS50-F1
#
_cell.length_a   1.000
_cell.length_b   1.000
_cell.length_c   1.000
_cell.angle_alpha   90.00
_cell.angle_beta   90.00
_cell.angle_gamma   90.00
#
_symmetry.space_group_name_H-M   'P 1'
#
loop_
_entity.id
_entity.type
_entity.pdbx_description
1 polymer ?
#
loop_
_entity_poly.entity_id
_entity_poly.type
_entity_poly.pdbx_seq_one_letter_code
_entity_poly.pdbx_strand_id
1 'polypeptide(L)'
;MATLRLFSVFGFAFMGWFSIKWVTEHKSTIVEISRDNVLIVFGPLLLGIFDILFGTPFMDILARPMREIATLLHFDLPLDTNPIAIGSITSLAVLGFFGFYYLLTWIVTAPVFLISVFVVLLPIRFARLLAAIDRTSTFLWLTLFVMLGISVWLSQL
;
A
#
# COMPACT_ATOMS: atom_id res chain seq x y z
N MET A 1 -5.80 -4.75 -27.90
CA MET A 1 -5.32 -3.37 -27.60
C MET A 1 -6.32 -2.54 -26.80
N ALA A 2 -7.62 -2.53 -27.09
CA ALA A 2 -8.61 -1.72 -26.35
C ALA A 2 -8.78 -2.14 -24.87
N THR A 3 -8.75 -3.45 -24.58
CA THR A 3 -8.81 -4.00 -23.23
C THR A 3 -7.65 -3.56 -22.33
N LEU A 4 -6.44 -3.45 -22.88
CA LEU A 4 -5.27 -2.98 -22.14
C LEU A 4 -5.43 -1.52 -21.70
N ARG A 5 -6.01 -0.68 -22.57
CA ARG A 5 -6.28 0.74 -22.27
C ARG A 5 -7.35 0.91 -21.19
N LEU A 6 -8.43 0.13 -21.27
CA LEU A 6 -9.48 0.11 -20.24
C LEU A 6 -8.93 -0.31 -18.87
N PHE A 7 -8.08 -1.34 -18.84
CA PHE A 7 -7.43 -1.77 -17.61
C PHE A 7 -6.53 -0.67 -17.02
N SER A 8 -5.73 0.02 -17.85
CA SER A 8 -4.91 1.14 -17.39
C SER A 8 -5.76 2.27 -16.82
N VAL A 9 -6.84 2.67 -17.50
CA VAL A 9 -7.76 3.72 -17.00
C VAL A 9 -8.40 3.32 -15.68
N PHE A 10 -8.87 2.07 -15.56
CA PHE A 10 -9.39 1.53 -14.32
C PHE A 10 -8.32 1.56 -13.21
N GLY A 11 -7.10 1.11 -13.50
CA GLY A 11 -5.99 1.11 -12.56
C GLY A 11 -5.67 2.51 -12.04
N PHE A 12 -5.61 3.51 -12.92
CA PHE A 12 -5.40 4.91 -12.51
C PHE A 12 -6.53 5.44 -11.64
N ALA A 13 -7.79 5.20 -12.03
CA ALA A 13 -8.95 5.64 -11.26
C ALA A 13 -9.02 4.96 -9.89
N PHE A 14 -8.79 3.65 -9.85
CA PHE A 14 -8.73 2.87 -8.62
C PHE A 14 -7.60 3.35 -7.70
N MET A 15 -6.40 3.55 -8.23
CA MET A 15 -5.27 4.05 -7.45
C MET A 15 -5.52 5.45 -6.90
N GLY A 16 -6.12 6.34 -7.68
CA GLY A 16 -6.54 7.66 -7.21
C GLY A 16 -7.53 7.56 -6.04
N TRP A 17 -8.64 6.84 -6.23
CA TRP A 17 -9.64 6.63 -5.18
C TRP A 17 -9.05 5.96 -3.93
N PHE A 18 -8.30 4.87 -4.12
CA PHE A 18 -7.69 4.11 -3.04
C PHE A 18 -6.68 4.95 -2.27
N SER A 19 -5.85 5.76 -2.95
CA SER A 19 -4.88 6.64 -2.28
C SER A 19 -5.57 7.69 -1.39
N ILE A 20 -6.67 8.29 -1.87
CA ILE A 20 -7.45 9.26 -1.10
C ILE A 20 -8.05 8.58 0.12
N LYS A 21 -8.78 7.46 -0.07
CA LYS A 21 -9.38 6.71 1.03
C LYS A 21 -8.33 6.27 2.05
N TRP A 22 -7.20 5.73 1.58
CA TRP A 22 -6.10 5.27 2.43
C TRP A 22 -5.57 6.37 3.34
N VAL A 23 -5.42 7.60 2.82
CA VAL A 23 -4.89 8.72 3.60
C VAL A 23 -5.95 9.36 4.49
N THR A 24 -7.19 9.53 4.01
CA THR A 24 -8.25 10.23 4.77
C THR A 24 -8.91 9.34 5.82
N GLU A 25 -9.07 8.06 5.52
CA GLU A 25 -9.72 7.05 6.37
C GLU A 25 -8.71 6.03 6.91
N HIS A 26 -7.44 6.44 7.04
CA HIS A 26 -6.35 5.55 7.44
C HIS A 26 -6.66 4.79 8.73
N LYS A 27 -7.06 5.52 9.77
CA LYS A 27 -7.28 4.95 11.10
C LYS A 27 -8.39 3.90 11.12
N SER A 28 -9.53 4.18 10.48
CA SER A 28 -10.64 3.21 10.41
C SER A 28 -10.24 1.98 9.61
N THR A 29 -9.60 2.19 8.46
CA THR A 29 -9.14 1.11 7.58
C THR A 29 -8.15 0.18 8.31
N ILE A 30 -7.18 0.74 9.04
CA ILE A 30 -6.21 -0.05 9.79
C ILE A 30 -6.85 -0.78 10.97
N VAL A 31 -7.80 -0.16 11.69
CA VAL A 31 -8.49 -0.82 12.80
C VAL A 31 -9.31 -2.03 12.31
N GLU A 32 -10.01 -1.90 11.20
CA GLU A 32 -10.78 -2.98 10.60
C GLU A 32 -9.86 -4.13 10.14
N ILE A 33 -8.84 -3.81 9.33
CA ILE A 33 -7.90 -4.80 8.80
C ILE A 33 -7.10 -5.48 9.92
N SER A 34 -6.65 -4.72 10.93
CA SER A 34 -5.87 -5.30 12.04
C SER A 34 -6.70 -6.27 12.87
N ARG A 35 -7.99 -5.96 13.12
CA ARG A 35 -8.87 -6.85 13.88
C ARG A 35 -8.99 -8.23 13.22
N ASP A 36 -9.15 -8.27 11.91
CA ASP A 36 -9.29 -9.53 11.17
C ASP A 36 -7.96 -10.28 11.06
N ASN A 37 -6.85 -9.55 10.98
CA ASN A 37 -5.51 -10.14 10.81
C ASN A 37 -4.86 -10.59 12.12
N VAL A 38 -5.32 -10.16 13.29
CA VAL A 38 -4.76 -10.58 14.59
C VAL A 38 -4.75 -12.10 14.72
N LEU A 39 -5.84 -12.77 14.38
CA LEU A 39 -5.90 -14.24 14.48
C LEU A 39 -4.98 -14.91 13.44
N ILE A 40 -4.80 -14.31 12.27
CA ILE A 40 -3.91 -14.83 11.23
C ILE A 40 -2.45 -14.72 11.68
N VAL A 41 -2.08 -13.60 12.31
CA VAL A 41 -0.73 -13.35 12.82
C VAL A 41 -0.42 -14.24 14.03
N PHE A 42 -1.31 -14.28 15.03
CA PHE A 42 -1.05 -14.98 16.28
C PHE A 42 -1.55 -16.43 16.29
N GLY A 43 -2.32 -16.85 15.29
CA GLY A 43 -2.87 -18.20 15.16
C GLY A 43 -1.80 -19.30 15.22
N PRO A 44 -0.71 -19.23 14.43
CA PRO A 44 0.36 -20.22 14.49
C PRO A 44 0.99 -20.36 15.89
N LEU A 45 1.24 -19.23 16.57
CA LEU A 45 1.72 -19.23 17.95
C LEU A 45 0.73 -19.91 18.91
N LEU A 46 -0.56 -19.59 18.81
CA LEU A 46 -1.60 -20.21 19.63
C LEU A 46 -1.66 -21.72 19.39
N LEU A 47 -1.61 -22.16 18.13
CA LEU A 47 -1.60 -23.58 17.77
C LEU A 47 -0.35 -24.29 18.34
N GLY A 48 0.82 -23.66 18.32
CA GLY A 48 2.01 -24.21 18.98
C GLY A 48 1.86 -24.37 20.50
N ILE A 49 1.11 -23.47 21.16
CA ILE A 49 0.76 -23.63 22.58
C ILE A 49 -0.20 -24.81 22.77
N PHE A 50 -1.22 -24.96 21.91
CA PHE A 50 -2.14 -26.08 21.95
C PHE A 50 -1.43 -27.44 21.76
N ASP A 51 -0.46 -27.51 20.86
CA ASP A 51 0.35 -28.72 20.64
C ASP A 51 1.09 -29.16 21.92
N ILE A 52 1.60 -28.21 22.72
CA ILE A 52 2.24 -28.53 24.00
C ILE A 52 1.23 -28.94 25.07
N LEU A 53 0.11 -28.20 25.19
CA LEU A 53 -0.85 -28.43 26.26
C LEU A 53 -1.71 -29.69 26.06
N PHE A 54 -2.02 -30.03 24.80
CA PHE A 54 -2.96 -31.09 24.44
C PHE A 54 -2.33 -32.21 23.61
N GLY A 55 -1.04 -32.12 23.28
CA GLY A 55 -0.34 -33.14 22.49
C GLY A 55 -0.82 -33.23 21.04
N THR A 56 -1.35 -32.13 20.49
CA THR A 56 -1.80 -32.09 19.10
C THR A 56 -0.61 -31.95 18.12
N PRO A 57 -0.74 -32.39 16.85
CA PRO A 57 0.35 -32.31 15.86
C PRO A 57 0.18 -31.15 14.86
N PHE A 58 -0.43 -30.01 15.24
CA PHE A 58 -0.79 -28.96 14.27
C PHE A 58 0.43 -28.28 13.64
N MET A 59 1.44 -27.93 14.43
CA MET A 59 2.67 -27.28 13.97
C MET A 59 3.52 -28.22 13.13
N ASP A 60 3.51 -29.52 13.40
CA ASP A 60 4.22 -30.50 12.56
C ASP A 60 3.60 -30.61 11.17
N ILE A 61 2.26 -30.63 11.10
CA ILE A 61 1.53 -30.61 9.83
C ILE A 61 1.82 -29.32 9.07
N LEU A 62 1.82 -28.18 9.77
CA LEU A 62 2.07 -26.87 9.18
C LEU A 62 3.53 -26.69 8.71
N ALA A 63 4.49 -27.28 9.43
CA ALA A 63 5.91 -27.20 9.09
C ALA A 63 6.31 -28.11 7.93
N ARG A 64 5.52 -29.16 7.62
CA ARG A 64 5.84 -30.14 6.57
C ARG A 64 6.14 -29.51 5.20
N PRO A 65 5.27 -28.65 4.61
CA PRO A 65 5.59 -27.98 3.35
C PRO A 65 6.82 -27.07 3.46
N MET A 66 7.05 -26.45 4.63
CA MET A 66 8.23 -25.61 4.84
C MET A 66 9.52 -26.44 4.85
N ARG A 67 9.48 -27.65 5.45
CA ARG A 67 10.59 -28.61 5.43
C ARG A 67 10.88 -29.10 4.02
N GLU A 68 9.85 -29.41 3.23
CA GLU A 68 10.02 -29.81 1.83
C GLU A 68 10.71 -28.70 1.02
N ILE A 69 10.29 -27.44 1.17
CA ILE A 69 10.94 -26.30 0.52
C ILE A 69 12.38 -26.12 1.00
N ALA A 70 12.64 -26.23 2.31
CA ALA A 70 13.98 -26.09 2.85
C ALA A 70 14.93 -27.17 2.31
N THR A 71 14.48 -28.42 2.21
CA THR A 71 15.28 -29.51 1.63
C THR A 71 15.61 -29.27 0.15
N LEU A 72 14.67 -28.71 -0.63
CA LEU A 72 14.92 -28.29 -2.02
C LEU A 72 15.96 -27.17 -2.11
N LEU A 73 16.04 -26.32 -1.11
CA LEU A 73 17.01 -25.22 -1.00
C LEU A 73 18.31 -25.63 -0.30
N HIS A 74 18.49 -26.92 0.01
CA HIS A 74 19.64 -27.46 0.75
C HIS A 74 19.86 -26.83 2.14
N PHE A 75 18.76 -26.44 2.80
CA PHE A 75 18.77 -26.02 4.20
C PHE A 75 18.31 -27.18 5.10
N ASP A 76 19.17 -27.57 6.05
CA ASP A 76 18.83 -28.55 7.08
C ASP A 76 18.07 -27.88 8.22
N LEU A 77 16.74 -28.03 8.21
CA LEU A 77 15.89 -27.65 9.34
C LEU A 77 15.85 -28.78 10.38
N PRO A 78 16.16 -28.51 11.67
CA PRO A 78 16.09 -29.53 12.70
C PRO A 78 14.68 -30.08 12.88
N LEU A 79 14.57 -31.41 12.87
CA LEU A 79 13.29 -32.14 12.87
C LEU A 79 12.53 -32.03 14.22
N ASP A 80 13.25 -31.89 15.33
CA ASP A 80 12.73 -31.86 16.71
C ASP A 80 12.59 -30.43 17.26
N THR A 81 12.15 -29.51 16.41
CA THR A 81 11.97 -28.13 16.83
C THR A 81 10.69 -28.00 17.66
N ASN A 82 10.79 -27.37 18.84
CA ASN A 82 9.67 -27.09 19.73
C ASN A 82 8.48 -26.47 18.95
N PRO A 83 7.23 -26.99 19.08
CA PRO A 83 6.04 -26.45 18.40
C PRO A 83 5.84 -24.94 18.60
N ILE A 84 6.17 -24.41 19.78
CA ILE A 84 6.14 -22.96 20.04
C ILE A 84 7.14 -22.21 19.17
N ALA A 85 8.34 -22.75 18.96
CA ALA A 85 9.35 -22.10 18.14
C ALA A 85 8.91 -22.05 16.67
N ILE A 86 8.33 -23.13 16.15
CA ILE A 86 7.74 -23.16 14.80
C ILE A 86 6.62 -22.12 14.70
N GLY A 87 5.65 -22.16 15.61
CA GLY A 87 4.55 -21.20 15.64
C GLY A 87 5.01 -19.75 15.73
N SER A 88 6.04 -19.48 16.56
CA SER A 88 6.63 -18.14 16.70
C SER A 88 7.28 -17.64 15.41
N ILE A 89 8.07 -18.49 14.75
CA ILE A 89 8.74 -18.13 13.49
C ILE A 89 7.71 -17.88 12.40
N THR A 90 6.69 -18.74 12.28
CA THR A 90 5.61 -18.57 11.30
C THR A 90 4.82 -17.29 11.59
N SER A 91 4.43 -17.04 12.84
CA SER A 91 3.75 -15.80 13.25
C SER A 91 4.58 -14.56 12.92
N LEU A 92 5.89 -14.59 13.17
CA LEU A 92 6.80 -13.49 12.86
C LEU A 92 6.94 -13.28 11.34
N ALA A 93 6.99 -14.35 10.56
CA ALA A 93 7.01 -14.27 9.10
C ALA A 93 5.72 -13.64 8.54
N VAL A 94 4.55 -14.05 9.05
CA VAL A 94 3.25 -13.48 8.68
C VAL A 94 3.16 -12.01 9.08
N LEU A 95 3.61 -11.66 10.29
CA LEU A 95 3.67 -10.27 10.74
C LEU A 95 4.59 -9.43 9.85
N GLY A 96 5.78 -9.96 9.51
CA GLY A 96 6.73 -9.32 8.61
C GLY A 96 6.13 -9.07 7.22
N PHE A 97 5.38 -10.03 6.68
CA PHE A 97 4.65 -9.87 5.43
C PHE A 97 3.64 -8.73 5.48
N PHE A 98 2.79 -8.67 6.51
CA PHE A 98 1.83 -7.58 6.66
C PHE A 98 2.51 -6.22 6.88
N GLY A 99 3.58 -6.17 7.66
CA GLY A 99 4.38 -4.95 7.86
C GLY A 99 5.00 -4.45 6.55
N PHE A 100 5.59 -5.35 5.77
CA PHE A 100 6.13 -5.02 4.46
C PHE A 100 5.04 -4.53 3.49
N TYR A 101 3.91 -5.23 3.42
CA TYR A 101 2.76 -4.84 2.60
C TYR A 101 2.24 -3.45 2.97
N TYR A 102 2.16 -3.15 4.26
CA TYR A 102 1.77 -1.84 4.76
C TYR A 102 2.73 -0.73 4.31
N LEU A 103 4.04 -0.95 4.45
CA LEU A 103 5.06 0.01 4.01
C LEU A 103 5.00 0.23 2.50
N LEU A 104 4.87 -0.85 1.72
CA LEU A 104 4.73 -0.78 0.27
C LEU A 104 3.49 0.02 -0.13
N THR A 105 2.37 -0.20 0.57
CA THR A 105 1.12 0.54 0.35
C THR A 105 1.34 2.04 0.56
N TRP A 106 2.05 2.45 1.61
CA TRP A 106 2.39 3.85 1.84
C TRP A 106 3.30 4.45 0.76
N ILE A 107 4.33 3.71 0.35
CA ILE A 107 5.28 4.14 -0.68
C ILE A 107 4.54 4.42 -2.00
N VAL A 108 3.51 3.64 -2.33
CA VAL A 108 2.74 3.82 -3.57
C VAL A 108 1.62 4.84 -3.42
N THR A 109 0.86 4.80 -2.32
CA THR A 109 -0.35 5.64 -2.16
C THR A 109 -0.03 7.09 -1.85
N ALA A 110 0.98 7.38 -1.02
CA ALA A 110 1.28 8.76 -0.64
C ALA A 110 1.68 9.65 -1.84
N PRO A 111 2.54 9.21 -2.78
CA PRO A 111 2.84 9.99 -3.98
C PRO A 111 1.60 10.21 -4.86
N VAL A 112 0.78 9.18 -5.06
CA VAL A 112 -0.45 9.29 -5.87
C VAL A 112 -1.43 10.26 -5.22
N PHE A 113 -1.56 10.23 -3.90
CA PHE A 113 -2.38 11.18 -3.15
C PHE A 113 -1.85 12.61 -3.31
N LEU A 114 -0.54 12.84 -3.15
CA LEU A 114 0.07 14.15 -3.34
C LEU A 114 -0.19 14.68 -4.75
N ILE A 115 0.06 13.87 -5.78
CA ILE A 115 -0.24 14.24 -7.17
C ILE A 115 -1.72 14.60 -7.33
N SER A 116 -2.64 13.80 -6.78
CA SER A 116 -4.08 14.07 -6.85
C SER A 116 -4.44 15.40 -6.21
N VAL A 117 -3.85 15.71 -5.05
CA VAL A 117 -4.03 16.98 -4.35
C VAL A 117 -3.50 18.15 -5.19
N PHE A 118 -2.30 18.03 -5.78
CA PHE A 118 -1.75 19.07 -6.65
C PHE A 118 -2.59 19.29 -7.90
N VAL A 119 -3.03 18.23 -8.57
CA VAL A 119 -3.88 18.30 -9.77
C VAL A 119 -5.19 19.04 -9.49
N VAL A 120 -5.76 18.91 -8.30
CA VAL A 120 -7.02 19.58 -7.95
C VAL A 120 -6.81 20.98 -7.34
N LEU A 121 -5.91 21.12 -6.37
CA LEU A 121 -5.72 22.38 -5.64
C LEU A 121 -4.97 23.43 -6.44
N LEU A 122 -4.03 23.05 -7.31
CA LEU A 122 -3.21 24.00 -8.06
C LEU A 122 -4.07 24.82 -9.02
N PRO A 123 -4.97 24.23 -9.85
CA PRO A 123 -5.90 25.01 -10.67
C PRO A 123 -6.81 25.93 -9.85
N ILE A 124 -7.33 25.46 -8.71
CA ILE A 124 -8.21 26.26 -7.84
C ILE A 124 -7.46 27.47 -7.27
N ARG A 125 -6.25 27.25 -6.74
CA ARG A 125 -5.39 28.32 -6.20
C ARG A 125 -4.99 29.30 -7.29
N PHE A 126 -4.65 28.80 -8.48
CA PHE A 126 -4.28 29.62 -9.63
C PHE A 126 -5.45 30.49 -10.10
N ALA A 127 -6.65 29.92 -10.24
CA ALA A 127 -7.86 30.68 -10.58
C ALA A 127 -8.18 31.76 -9.54
N ARG A 128 -8.01 31.46 -8.24
CA ARG A 128 -8.18 32.45 -7.17
C ARG A 128 -7.13 33.57 -7.23
N LEU A 129 -5.88 33.25 -7.58
CA LEU A 129 -4.82 34.23 -7.76
C LEU A 129 -5.14 35.18 -8.92
N LEU A 130 -5.58 34.65 -10.06
CA LEU A 130 -6.01 35.47 -11.19
C LEU A 130 -7.19 36.38 -10.83
N ALA A 131 -8.18 35.84 -10.12
CA ALA A 131 -9.34 36.61 -9.66
C ALA A 131 -8.98 37.66 -8.59
N ALA A 132 -7.89 37.47 -7.85
CA ALA A 132 -7.37 38.45 -6.89
C ALA A 132 -6.61 39.59 -7.56
N ILE A 133 -6.02 39.37 -8.74
CA ILE A 133 -5.39 40.42 -9.55
C ILE A 133 -6.48 41.30 -10.18
N ASP A 134 -7.40 40.70 -10.92
CA ASP A 134 -8.54 41.41 -11.50
C ASP A 134 -9.72 40.46 -11.68
N ARG A 135 -10.80 40.76 -10.94
CA ARG A 135 -12.02 39.97 -10.93
C ARG A 135 -12.81 40.07 -12.25
N THR A 136 -12.70 41.20 -12.95
CA THR A 136 -13.46 41.48 -14.16
C THR A 136 -12.82 40.90 -15.42
N SER A 137 -11.49 40.78 -15.45
CA SER A 137 -10.72 40.34 -16.62
C SER A 137 -9.91 39.05 -16.38
N THR A 138 -10.39 38.15 -15.51
CA THR A 138 -9.71 36.89 -15.14
C THR A 138 -9.22 36.07 -16.36
N PHE A 139 -9.99 36.02 -17.45
CA PHE A 139 -9.61 35.33 -18.68
C PHE A 139 -8.43 35.97 -19.42
N LEU A 140 -8.35 37.31 -19.41
CA LEU A 140 -7.24 38.03 -20.02
C LEU A 140 -5.94 37.73 -19.28
N TRP A 141 -5.98 37.74 -17.93
CA TRP A 141 -4.82 37.37 -17.10
C TRP A 141 -4.39 35.92 -17.29
N LEU A 142 -5.34 34.98 -17.40
CA LEU A 142 -5.03 33.59 -17.76
C LEU A 142 -4.26 33.51 -19.08
N THR A 143 -4.77 34.18 -20.12
CA THR A 143 -4.17 34.17 -21.46
C THR A 143 -2.75 34.76 -21.45
N LEU A 144 -2.54 35.86 -20.72
CA LEU A 144 -1.23 36.47 -20.54
C LEU A 144 -0.25 35.52 -19.85
N PHE A 145 -0.65 34.88 -18.74
CA PHE A 145 0.21 33.92 -18.03
C PHE A 145 0.58 32.72 -18.90
N VAL A 146 -0.37 32.18 -19.67
CA VAL A 146 -0.12 31.07 -20.60
C VAL A 146 0.85 31.50 -21.70
N MET A 147 0.64 32.67 -22.31
CA MET A 147 1.52 33.22 -23.34
C MET A 147 2.94 33.46 -22.80
N LEU A 148 3.08 33.98 -21.57
CA LEU A 148 4.36 34.16 -20.90
C LEU A 148 5.06 32.82 -20.70
N GLY A 149 4.34 31.81 -20.22
CA GLY A 149 4.86 30.45 -20.05
C GLY A 149 5.35 29.84 -21.37
N ILE A 150 4.57 29.96 -22.44
CA ILE A 150 4.94 29.49 -23.79
C ILE A 150 6.17 30.25 -24.29
N SER A 151 6.23 31.57 -24.10
CA SER A 151 7.36 32.39 -24.54
C SER A 151 8.65 32.02 -23.80
N VAL A 152 8.59 31.75 -22.50
CA VAL A 152 9.76 31.31 -21.72
C VAL A 152 10.19 29.92 -22.19
N TRP A 153 9.25 28.99 -22.38
CA TRP A 153 9.56 27.65 -22.89
C TRP A 153 10.25 27.68 -24.24
N LEU A 154 9.74 28.49 -25.18
CA LEU A 154 10.34 28.66 -26.51
C LEU A 154 11.72 29.32 -26.47
N SER A 155 12.02 30.13 -25.45
CA SER A 155 13.35 30.74 -25.27
C SER A 155 14.42 29.79 -24.71
N GLN A 156 14.00 28.63 -24.17
CA GLN A 156 14.90 27.60 -23.63
C GLN A 156 15.15 26.44 -24.60
N LEU A 157 14.45 26.41 -25.74
CA LEU A 157 14.66 25.51 -26.87
C LEU A 157 15.68 26.10 -27.85
#